data_AF-A0A7X5VQH6-F1
#
_entry.id   AF-A0A7X5VQH6-F1
#
_cell.length_a   1.000
_cell.length_b   1.000
_cell.length_c   1.000
_cell.angle_alpha   90.00
_cell.angle_beta   90.00
_cell.angle_gamma   90.00
#
_symmetry.space_group_name_H-M   'P 1'
#
loop_
_entity.id
_entity.type
_entity.pdbx_description
1 polymer ?
#
loop_
_entity_poly.entity_id
_entity_poly.type
_entity_poly.pdbx_seq_one_letter_code
_entity_poly.pdbx_strand_id
1 'polypeptide(L)'
;GGLIGLSGNPGFMDGGSLSVPTFRFLDTEGNWDVENVGVAPDIEVVDRPELVAKGQDPSLERAVEVLLEELKRNPPKDIVVPTPPRMKR
;
A
#
# COMPACT_ATOMS: atom_id res chain seq x y z
N GLY A 1 0.63 11.52 7.47
CA GLY A 1 -0.06 11.18 6.20
C GLY A 1 -0.64 12.43 5.60
N GLY A 2 -0.73 12.51 4.27
CA GLY A 2 -1.39 13.61 3.54
C GLY A 2 -2.44 13.04 2.61
N LEU A 3 -3.66 12.89 3.10
CA LEU A 3 -4.82 12.27 2.45
C LEU A 3 -6.01 13.23 2.35
N ILE A 4 -5.76 14.54 2.46
CA ILE A 4 -6.67 15.54 1.91
C ILE A 4 -6.36 15.71 0.42
N GLY A 5 -7.27 15.22 -0.42
CA GLY A 5 -7.10 15.24 -1.86
C GLY A 5 -7.38 16.61 -2.48
N LEU A 6 -6.75 16.85 -3.63
CA LEU A 6 -6.96 18.05 -4.45
C LEU A 6 -8.07 17.78 -5.48
N SER A 7 -9.05 18.68 -5.58
CA SER A 7 -10.06 18.63 -6.64
C SER A 7 -10.64 20.03 -6.88
N GLY A 8 -10.83 20.37 -8.16
CA GLY A 8 -11.53 21.60 -8.58
C GLY A 8 -10.70 22.87 -8.50
N ASN A 9 -9.38 22.75 -8.38
CA ASN A 9 -8.46 23.88 -8.22
C ASN A 9 -8.34 24.73 -9.49
N PRO A 10 -8.71 26.03 -9.46
CA PRO A 10 -8.60 26.89 -10.63
C PRO A 10 -7.13 27.26 -10.91
N GLY A 11 -6.81 27.42 -12.19
CA GLY A 11 -5.56 28.04 -12.64
C GLY A 11 -5.65 29.57 -12.61
N PHE A 12 -4.50 30.23 -12.54
CA PHE A 12 -4.40 31.69 -12.65
C PHE A 12 -4.14 32.13 -14.10
N MET A 13 -4.43 33.40 -14.39
CA MET A 13 -4.31 33.99 -15.72
C MET A 13 -2.87 34.06 -16.25
N ASP A 14 -1.89 34.04 -15.34
CA ASP A 14 -0.46 34.05 -15.64
C ASP A 14 0.14 32.64 -15.81
N GLY A 15 -0.68 31.60 -15.76
CA GLY A 15 -0.25 30.20 -15.83
C GLY A 15 0.17 29.59 -14.49
N GLY A 16 0.07 30.35 -13.38
CA GLY A 16 0.23 29.79 -12.03
C GLY A 16 -0.93 28.86 -11.64
N SER A 17 -0.73 28.07 -10.59
CA SER A 17 -1.74 27.16 -10.05
C SER A 17 -1.85 27.27 -8.53
N LEU A 18 -3.02 26.92 -7.99
CA LEU A 18 -3.29 26.91 -6.54
C LEU A 18 -3.75 25.52 -6.11
N SER A 19 -3.10 24.93 -5.11
CA SER A 19 -3.47 23.59 -4.59
C SER A 19 -4.04 23.69 -3.16
N VAL A 20 -5.35 23.93 -3.07
CA VAL A 20 -6.17 23.76 -1.86
C VAL A 20 -6.76 22.34 -1.81
N PRO A 21 -6.52 21.57 -0.74
CA PRO A 21 -7.16 20.27 -0.51
C PRO A 21 -8.65 20.41 -0.20
N THR A 22 -9.51 19.63 -0.86
CA THR A 22 -10.98 19.84 -0.84
C THR A 22 -11.80 18.66 -0.32
N PHE A 23 -11.24 17.46 -0.20
CA PHE A 23 -11.95 16.31 0.34
C PHE A 23 -11.04 15.43 1.20
N ARG A 24 -11.61 14.81 2.22
CA ARG A 24 -10.88 14.11 3.29
C ARG A 24 -11.24 12.64 3.32
N PHE A 25 -10.27 11.81 3.68
CA PHE A 25 -10.46 10.38 3.92
C PHE A 25 -11.22 10.12 5.24
N LEU A 26 -12.09 9.11 5.22
CA LEU A 26 -12.76 8.55 6.39
C LEU A 26 -12.41 7.07 6.49
N ASP A 27 -12.18 6.57 7.71
CA ASP A 27 -12.04 5.14 7.95
C ASP A 27 -13.37 4.38 7.72
N THR A 28 -13.35 3.06 7.87
CA THR A 28 -14.54 2.20 7.72
C THR A 28 -15.61 2.42 8.79
N GLU A 29 -15.28 3.12 9.88
CA GLU A 29 -16.17 3.45 10.99
C GLU A 29 -16.72 4.88 10.89
N GLY A 30 -16.27 5.66 9.90
CA GLY A 30 -16.69 7.03 9.65
C GLY A 30 -15.92 8.10 10.43
N ASN A 31 -14.75 7.78 10.99
CA ASN A 31 -13.88 8.75 11.65
C ASN A 31 -12.91 9.40 10.66
N TRP A 32 -12.51 10.64 10.96
CA TRP A 32 -11.37 11.27 10.29
C TRP A 32 -10.10 10.55 10.72
N ASP A 33 -9.36 10.00 9.75
CA ASP A 33 -8.18 9.20 10.02
C ASP A 33 -7.03 9.53 9.05
N VAL A 34 -5.82 9.10 9.40
CA VAL A 34 -4.58 9.09 8.59
C VAL A 34 -3.97 10.48 8.25
N GLU A 35 -4.75 11.55 8.21
CA GLU A 35 -4.23 12.92 7.99
C GLU A 35 -3.32 13.37 9.14
N ASN A 36 -2.15 13.93 8.83
CA ASN A 36 -1.07 14.31 9.75
C ASN A 36 -0.46 13.18 10.61
N VAL A 37 -1.07 11.99 10.65
CA VAL A 37 -0.56 10.82 11.40
C VAL A 37 0.11 9.82 10.47
N GLY A 38 -0.53 9.49 9.34
CA GLY A 38 -0.08 8.44 8.43
C GLY A 38 -0.63 7.07 8.82
N VAL A 39 -0.20 6.04 8.08
CA VAL A 39 -0.49 4.64 8.41
C VAL A 39 0.80 4.05 8.96
N ALA A 40 0.75 3.53 10.18
CA ALA A 40 1.89 2.84 10.76
C ALA A 40 2.11 1.49 10.06
N PRO A 41 3.36 1.07 9.81
CA PRO A 41 3.63 -0.25 9.26
C PRO A 41 3.43 -1.33 10.33
N ASP A 42 3.00 -2.52 9.91
CA ASP A 42 2.98 -3.70 10.80
C ASP A 42 4.39 -4.16 11.18
N ILE A 43 5.34 -3.96 10.27
CA ILE A 43 6.77 -4.26 10.45
C ILE A 43 7.54 -3.01 10.08
N GLU A 44 8.10 -2.34 11.09
CA GLU A 44 8.97 -1.19 10.87
C GLU A 44 10.32 -1.65 10.30
N VAL A 45 10.67 -1.10 9.12
CA VAL A 45 11.98 -1.28 8.50
C VAL A 45 12.54 0.10 8.19
N VAL A 46 13.78 0.34 8.62
CA VAL A 46 14.47 1.60 8.39
C VAL A 46 15.46 1.44 7.25
N ASP A 47 15.26 2.19 6.18
CA ASP A 47 16.20 2.31 5.07
C ASP A 47 17.43 3.13 5.50
N ARG A 48 18.36 2.47 6.19
CA ARG A 48 19.59 3.08 6.70
C ARG A 48 20.41 3.68 5.55
N PRO A 49 20.76 4.98 5.59
CA PRO A 49 21.43 5.66 4.47
C PRO A 49 22.70 4.96 3.97
N GLU A 50 23.49 4.38 4.86
CA GLU A 50 24.73 3.66 4.55
C GLU A 50 24.53 2.31 3.87
N LEU A 51 23.36 1.68 4.02
CA LEU A 51 23.00 0.45 3.33
C LEU A 51 22.47 0.78 1.93
N VAL A 52 21.57 1.76 1.86
CA VAL A 52 21.03 2.27 0.59
C VAL A 52 22.15 2.81 -0.31
N ALA A 53 23.11 3.56 0.25
CA ALA A 53 24.27 4.06 -0.48
C ALA A 53 25.18 2.95 -1.04
N LYS A 54 25.13 1.74 -0.46
CA LYS A 54 25.83 0.54 -0.97
C LYS A 54 25.00 -0.25 -1.98
N GLY A 55 23.82 0.25 -2.35
CA GLY A 55 22.89 -0.42 -3.27
C GLY A 55 22.05 -1.52 -2.63
N GLN A 56 21.95 -1.55 -1.29
CA GLN A 56 21.08 -2.49 -0.57
C GLN A 56 19.67 -1.92 -0.39
N ASP A 57 18.69 -2.79 -0.19
CA ASP A 57 17.29 -2.43 0.04
C ASP A 57 16.77 -3.19 1.28
N PRO A 58 16.95 -2.61 2.49
CA PRO A 58 16.55 -3.26 3.73
C PRO A 58 15.06 -3.64 3.77
N SER A 59 14.20 -2.79 3.20
CA SER A 59 12.76 -2.99 3.15
C SER A 59 12.38 -4.19 2.28
N LEU A 60 12.96 -4.30 1.08
CA LEU A 60 12.73 -5.44 0.19
C LEU A 60 13.32 -6.73 0.75
N GLU A 61 14.53 -6.69 1.30
CA GLU A 61 15.18 -7.84 1.92
C GLU A 61 14.35 -8.40 3.08
N ARG A 62 13.85 -7.52 3.96
CA ARG A 62 12.97 -7.91 5.06
C ARG A 62 11.64 -8.48 4.56
N ALA A 63 11.04 -7.89 3.51
CA ALA A 63 9.81 -8.41 2.92
C ALA A 63 10.00 -9.85 2.41
N VAL A 64 11.09 -10.14 1.70
CA VAL A 64 11.40 -11.48 1.20
C VAL A 64 11.58 -12.47 2.36
N GLU A 65 12.34 -12.09 3.39
CA GLU A 65 12.53 -12.93 4.58
C GLU A 65 11.20 -13.30 5.23
N VAL A 66 10.35 -12.31 5.51
CA VAL A 66 9.04 -12.52 6.15
C VAL A 66 8.14 -13.40 5.30
N LEU A 67 8.08 -13.16 3.99
CA LEU A 67 7.25 -13.96 3.08
C LEU A 67 7.73 -15.41 2.99
N LEU A 68 9.04 -15.66 2.99
CA LEU A 68 9.58 -17.01 2.99
C LEU A 68 9.31 -17.75 4.32
N GLU A 69 9.31 -17.06 5.44
CA GLU A 69 8.88 -17.64 6.71
C GLU A 69 7.39 -17.95 6.73
N GLU A 70 6.57 -17.04 6.22
CA GLU A 70 5.12 -17.20 6.21
C GLU A 70 4.70 -18.35 5.27
N LEU A 71 5.37 -18.52 4.13
CA LEU A 71 5.16 -19.68 3.26
C LEU A 71 5.49 -21.02 3.94
N LYS A 72 6.50 -21.06 4.82
CA LYS A 72 6.80 -22.26 5.61
C LYS A 72 5.74 -22.53 6.67
N ARG A 73 5.20 -21.48 7.30
CA ARG A 73 4.17 -21.56 8.35
C ARG A 73 2.78 -21.86 7.79
N ASN A 74 2.48 -21.34 6.61
CA ASN A 74 1.18 -21.43 5.94
C ASN A 74 1.40 -21.77 4.45
N PRO A 75 1.68 -23.05 4.13
CA PRO A 75 1.91 -23.46 2.76
C PRO A 75 0.65 -23.24 1.91
N PRO A 76 0.80 -22.83 0.64
CA PRO A 76 -0.33 -22.62 -0.25
C PRO A 76 -1.15 -23.90 -0.39
N LYS A 77 -2.47 -23.75 -0.42
CA LYS A 77 -3.39 -24.87 -0.61
C LYS A 77 -3.37 -25.30 -2.08
N ASP A 78 -3.26 -26.60 -2.30
CA ASP A 78 -3.45 -27.15 -3.64
C ASP A 78 -4.86 -26.82 -4.14
N ILE A 79 -4.94 -26.22 -5.32
CA ILE A 79 -6.20 -25.98 -6.00
C ILE A 79 -6.64 -27.32 -6.60
N VAL A 80 -7.60 -27.97 -5.95
CA VAL A 80 -8.26 -29.15 -6.52
C VAL A 80 -9.29 -28.66 -7.53
N VAL A 81 -8.97 -28.79 -8.82
CA VAL A 81 -9.95 -28.54 -9.89
C VAL A 81 -11.02 -29.65 -9.81
N PRO A 82 -12.30 -29.33 -9.59
CA PRO A 82 -13.35 -30.34 -9.55
C PRO A 82 -13.50 -31.02 -10.91
N THR A 83 -13.87 -32.30 -10.90
CA THR A 83 -14.11 -33.05 -12.14
C THR A 83 -15.17 -32.34 -12.98
N PRO A 84 -14.88 -32.01 -14.25
CA PRO A 84 -15.84 -31.31 -15.11
C PRO A 84 -17.11 -32.15 -15.28
N PRO A 85 -18.31 -31.52 -15.30
CA PRO A 85 -19.56 -32.24 -15.42
C PRO A 85 -19.60 -32.98 -16.75
N ARG A 86 -20.02 -34.27 -16.71
CA ARG A 86 -20.19 -35.07 -17.92
C ARG A 86 -21.41 -34.53 -18.68
N MET A 87 -21.19 -33.91 -19.84
CA MET A 87 -22.29 -33.49 -20.71
C MET A 87 -23.13 -34.72 -21.07
N LYS A 88 -24.44 -34.67 -20.78
CA LYS A 88 -25.39 -35.70 -21.24
C LYS A 88 -25.53 -35.55 -22.76
N ARG A 89 -25.25 -36.63 -23.49
CA ARG A 89 -25.61 -36.76 -24.91
C ARG A 89 -27.11 -36.97 -25.04
#